data_AF-A0A7K2X8Z0-F1
#
_entry.id   AF-A0A7K2X8Z0-F1
#
_cell.length_a   1.000
_cell.length_b   1.000
_cell.length_c   1.000
_cell.angle_alpha   90.00
_cell.angle_beta   90.00
_cell.angle_gamma   90.00
#
_symmetry.space_group_name_H-M   'P 1'
#
loop_
_entity.id
_entity.type
_entity.pdbx_description
1 polymer ?
#
loop_
_entity_poly.entity_id
_entity_poly.type
_entity_poly.pdbx_seq_one_letter_code
_entity_poly.pdbx_strand_id
1 'polypeptide(L)'
;MDDLDRAARALLRLPPSCGPVRLVAVDGHAGSGKSTLAARLSAALGDAPVLHLDDLATHEELFAWTGRLREQVLEPLARGAAASYRPYDWRLRRFGQPRALP
;
A
#
# COMPACT_ATOMS: atom_id res chain seq x y z
N MET A 1 -18.75 17.86 -4.60
CA MET A 1 -17.66 17.47 -3.69
C MET A 1 -17.96 16.03 -3.34
N ASP A 2 -17.28 15.10 -4.01
CA ASP A 2 -17.51 13.66 -3.80
C ASP A 2 -17.20 13.35 -2.32
N ASP A 3 -17.88 12.37 -1.72
CA ASP A 3 -17.62 11.93 -0.34
C ASP A 3 -16.13 11.55 -0.18
N LEU A 4 -15.52 11.06 -1.26
CA LEU A 4 -14.11 10.76 -1.34
C LEU A 4 -13.21 12.00 -1.24
N ASP A 5 -13.58 13.14 -1.85
CA ASP A 5 -12.82 14.39 -1.77
C ASP A 5 -12.82 14.94 -0.33
N ARG A 6 -13.91 14.71 0.41
CA ARG A 6 -13.99 15.04 1.83
C ARG A 6 -13.09 14.14 2.66
N ALA A 7 -13.11 12.83 2.40
CA ALA A 7 -12.23 11.86 3.08
C ALA A 7 -10.75 12.16 2.81
N ALA A 8 -10.36 12.40 1.55
CA ALA A 8 -8.99 12.74 1.15
C ALA A 8 -8.47 13.99 1.88
N ARG A 9 -9.26 15.07 1.92
CA ARG A 9 -8.89 16.28 2.68
C ARG A 9 -8.80 16.06 4.18
N ALA A 10 -9.62 15.16 4.74
CA ALA A 10 -9.49 14.80 6.15
C ALA A 10 -8.18 14.05 6.41
N LEU A 11 -7.85 13.07 5.56
CA LEU A 11 -6.60 12.29 5.64
C LEU A 11 -5.37 13.19 5.54
N LEU A 12 -5.35 14.16 4.62
CA LEU A 12 -4.22 15.08 4.45
C LEU A 12 -3.92 15.94 5.69
N ARG A 13 -4.89 16.13 6.59
CA ARG A 13 -4.74 16.90 7.84
C ARG A 13 -4.31 16.07 9.05
N LEU A 14 -4.32 14.74 8.96
CA LEU A 14 -3.84 13.88 10.04
C LEU A 14 -2.31 14.02 10.18
N PRO A 15 -1.70 13.81 11.35
CA PRO A 15 -0.24 13.68 11.42
C PRO A 15 0.25 12.47 10.58
N PRO A 16 1.53 12.44 10.18
CA PRO A 16 2.17 11.22 9.68
C PRO A 16 2.01 10.05 10.66
N SER A 17 2.00 8.83 10.14
CA SER A 17 1.81 7.59 10.93
C SER A 17 2.96 6.59 10.78
N CYS A 18 3.95 6.88 9.93
CA CYS A 18 5.14 6.07 9.69
C CYS A 18 6.31 6.98 9.35
N GLY A 19 7.03 7.48 10.35
CA GLY A 19 8.05 8.50 10.16
C GLY A 19 7.44 9.76 9.53
N PRO A 20 8.02 10.31 8.44
CA PRO A 20 7.42 11.44 7.72
C PRO A 20 6.22 11.04 6.83
N VAL A 21 5.90 9.76 6.70
CA VAL A 21 4.87 9.25 5.79
C VAL A 21 3.54 9.02 6.50
N ARG A 22 2.44 9.28 5.79
CA ARG A 22 1.08 8.96 6.24
C ARG A 22 0.61 7.68 5.56
N LEU A 23 0.50 6.61 6.34
CA LEU A 23 -0.06 5.35 5.87
C LEU A 23 -1.58 5.36 6.00
N VAL A 24 -2.25 4.94 4.93
CA VAL A 24 -3.71 4.76 4.88
C VAL A 24 -3.98 3.32 4.48
N ALA A 25 -4.66 2.57 5.34
CA ALA A 25 -5.08 1.20 5.06
C ALA A 25 -6.51 1.18 4.54
N VAL A 26 -6.75 0.43 3.45
CA VAL A 26 -8.09 0.16 2.91
C VAL A 26 -8.39 -1.32 3.13
N ASP A 27 -9.26 -1.62 4.08
CA ASP A 27 -9.61 -2.98 4.48
C ASP A 27 -11.06 -3.35 4.15
N GLY A 28 -11.32 -4.65 4.03
CA GLY A 28 -12.60 -5.23 3.62
C GLY A 28 -12.48 -6.62 3.00
N HIS A 29 -13.60 -7.32 2.90
CA HIS A 29 -13.65 -8.69 2.37
C HIS A 29 -13.25 -8.81 0.88
N ALA A 30 -12.90 -10.01 0.44
CA ALA A 30 -12.66 -10.30 -0.98
C ALA A 30 -13.89 -9.89 -1.82
N GLY A 31 -13.66 -9.25 -2.97
CA GLY A 31 -14.75 -8.77 -3.85
C GLY A 31 -15.48 -7.50 -3.39
N SER A 32 -15.13 -6.89 -2.24
CA SER A 32 -15.84 -5.70 -1.73
C SER A 32 -15.52 -4.37 -2.45
N GLY A 33 -14.65 -4.40 -3.47
CA GLY A 33 -14.26 -3.20 -4.21
C GLY A 33 -13.10 -2.39 -3.61
N LYS A 34 -12.32 -2.95 -2.67
CA LYS A 34 -11.14 -2.29 -2.08
C LYS A 34 -10.18 -1.70 -3.10
N SER A 35 -9.83 -2.47 -4.14
CA SER A 35 -8.89 -2.02 -5.17
C SER A 35 -9.44 -0.82 -5.95
N THR A 36 -10.74 -0.82 -6.24
CA THR A 36 -11.44 0.32 -6.87
C THR A 36 -11.44 1.54 -5.96
N LEU A 37 -11.73 1.34 -4.66
CA LEU A 37 -11.71 2.42 -3.67
C LEU A 37 -10.30 3.00 -3.50
N ALA A 38 -9.28 2.14 -3.39
CA ALA A 38 -7.89 2.54 -3.25
C ALA A 38 -7.41 3.35 -4.47
N ALA A 39 -7.76 2.92 -5.69
CA ALA A 39 -7.41 3.65 -6.92
C ALA A 39 -8.07 5.04 -6.96
N ARG A 40 -9.36 5.15 -6.63
CA ARG A 40 -10.05 6.44 -6.56
C ARG A 40 -9.48 7.34 -5.46
N LEU A 41 -9.15 6.77 -4.30
CA LEU A 41 -8.60 7.52 -3.18
C LEU A 41 -7.17 8.01 -3.48
N SER A 42 -6.37 7.19 -4.16
CA SER A 42 -5.05 7.57 -4.68
C SER A 42 -5.15 8.81 -5.57
N ALA A 43 -6.04 8.80 -6.56
CA ALA A 43 -6.29 9.94 -7.44
C ALA A 43 -6.72 11.20 -6.65
N ALA A 44 -7.65 11.05 -5.69
CA ALA A 44 -8.10 12.15 -4.83
C ALA A 44 -7.01 12.69 -3.89
N LEU A 45 -5.96 11.91 -3.62
CA LEU A 45 -4.80 12.28 -2.82
C LEU A 45 -3.61 12.79 -3.67
N GLY A 46 -3.83 13.06 -4.96
CA GLY A 46 -2.78 13.53 -5.87
C GLY A 46 -1.87 12.40 -6.35
N ASP A 47 -2.48 11.29 -6.79
CA ASP A 47 -1.80 10.10 -7.30
C ASP A 47 -0.86 9.43 -6.28
N ALA A 48 -1.30 9.38 -5.02
CA ALA A 48 -0.55 8.77 -3.93
C ALA A 48 -0.25 7.27 -4.21
N PRO A 49 0.96 6.75 -3.93
CA PRO A 49 1.31 5.36 -4.20
C PRO A 49 0.39 4.34 -3.51
N VAL A 50 0.07 3.24 -4.21
CA VAL A 50 -0.74 2.14 -3.67
C VAL A 50 0.10 0.86 -3.64
N LEU A 51 0.15 0.22 -2.48
CA LEU A 51 0.69 -1.11 -2.27
C LEU A 51 -0.45 -2.11 -2.09
N HIS A 52 -0.51 -3.12 -2.95
CA HIS A 52 -1.43 -4.25 -2.77
C HIS A 52 -0.78 -5.31 -1.89
N LEU A 53 -1.42 -5.70 -0.80
CA LEU A 53 -0.86 -6.72 0.12
C LEU A 53 -0.71 -8.09 -0.55
N ASP A 54 -1.52 -8.38 -1.57
CA ASP A 54 -1.42 -9.60 -2.37
C ASP A 54 -0.10 -9.68 -3.16
N ASP A 55 0.57 -8.55 -3.41
CA ASP A 55 1.90 -8.52 -4.02
C ASP A 55 3.00 -8.99 -3.03
N LEU A 56 2.70 -8.99 -1.73
CA LEU A 56 3.59 -9.43 -0.65
C LEU A 56 3.28 -10.84 -0.16
N ALA A 57 2.12 -11.42 -0.44
CA ALA A 57 1.87 -12.83 -0.15
C ALA A 57 2.52 -13.73 -1.22
N THR A 58 2.78 -15.00 -0.87
CA THR A 58 3.27 -16.02 -1.82
C THR A 58 2.45 -17.29 -1.67
N HIS A 59 2.67 -18.28 -2.55
CA HIS A 59 2.04 -19.60 -2.40
C HIS A 59 2.46 -20.30 -1.11
N GLU A 60 3.71 -20.09 -0.68
CA GLU A 60 4.30 -20.67 0.53
C GLU A 60 3.92 -19.87 1.79
N GLU A 61 3.71 -18.57 1.66
CA GLU A 61 3.50 -17.62 2.76
C GLU A 61 2.22 -16.80 2.52
N LEU A 62 1.07 -17.48 2.53
CA LEU A 62 -0.24 -16.83 2.33
C LEU A 62 -0.55 -15.79 3.41
N PHE A 63 -0.08 -16.01 4.64
CA PHE A 63 -0.34 -15.14 5.80
C PHE A 63 0.94 -14.60 6.46
N ALA A 64 2.11 -15.12 6.09
CA ALA A 64 3.40 -14.75 6.67
C ALA A 64 4.11 -13.60 5.92
N TRP A 65 3.35 -12.76 5.21
CA TRP A 65 3.87 -11.64 4.41
C TRP A 65 4.25 -10.40 5.24
N THR A 66 3.85 -10.35 6.52
CA THR A 66 4.02 -9.16 7.37
C THR A 66 5.48 -8.82 7.65
N GLY A 67 6.38 -9.80 7.66
CA GLY A 67 7.83 -9.58 7.75
C GLY A 67 8.35 -8.79 6.53
N ARG A 68 7.96 -9.21 5.32
CA ARG A 68 8.31 -8.49 4.09
C ARG A 68 7.70 -7.09 4.04
N LEU A 69 6.46 -6.91 4.48
CA LEU A 69 5.88 -5.57 4.60
C LEU A 69 6.72 -4.67 5.53
N ARG A 70 7.12 -5.18 6.68
CA ARG A 70 7.92 -4.44 7.66
C ARG A 70 9.27 -4.03 7.07
N GLU A 71 10.04 -5.00 6.61
CA GLU A 71 11.44 -4.81 6.18
C GLU A 71 11.55 -3.99 4.89
N GLN A 72 10.70 -4.27 3.90
CA GLN A 72 10.81 -3.68 2.56
C GLN A 72 10.09 -2.34 2.43
N VAL A 73 9.10 -2.08 3.29
CA VAL A 73 8.21 -0.91 3.17
C VAL A 73 8.18 -0.07 4.43
N LEU A 74 7.72 -0.62 5.56
CA LEU A 74 7.46 0.21 6.75
C LEU A 74 8.75 0.78 7.36
N GLU A 75 9.82 0.00 7.47
CA GLU A 75 11.08 0.45 8.06
C GLU A 75 11.79 1.54 7.24
N PRO A 76 11.91 1.44 5.90
CA PRO A 76 12.40 2.53 5.07
C PRO A 76 11.56 3.80 5.18
N LEU A 77 10.23 3.69 5.05
CA LEU A 77 9.33 4.85 5.13
C LEU A 77 9.39 5.51 6.51
N ALA A 78 9.46 4.73 7.59
CA ALA A 78 9.60 5.25 8.95
C ALA A 78 10.87 6.07 9.16
N ARG A 79 11.92 5.80 8.38
CA ARG A 79 13.18 6.56 8.38
C ARG A 79 13.20 7.71 7.37
N GLY A 80 12.11 7.93 6.64
CA GLY A 80 12.03 8.93 5.57
C GLY A 80 12.80 8.56 4.30
N ALA A 81 13.08 7.28 4.10
CA ALA A 81 13.68 6.76 2.88
C ALA A 81 12.61 6.15 1.96
N ALA A 82 12.85 6.20 0.65
CA ALA A 82 12.02 5.49 -0.32
C ALA A 82 12.02 3.99 -0.03
N ALA A 83 10.85 3.37 -0.13
CA ALA A 83 10.69 1.93 0.00
C ALA A 83 10.77 1.25 -1.38
N SER A 84 11.06 -0.05 -1.38
CA SER A 84 11.04 -0.87 -2.59
C SER A 84 10.68 -2.30 -2.24
N TYR A 85 9.65 -2.84 -2.88
CA TYR A 85 9.21 -4.22 -2.69
C TYR A 85 9.28 -5.01 -4.00
N ARG A 86 9.37 -6.33 -3.91
CA ARG A 86 9.26 -7.20 -5.09
C ARG A 86 7.86 -7.83 -5.12
N PRO A 87 7.01 -7.48 -6.11
CA PRO A 87 5.70 -8.08 -6.23
C PRO A 87 5.83 -9.56 -6.59
N TYR A 88 5.02 -10.40 -5.96
CA TYR A 88 4.94 -11.81 -6.28
C TYR A 88 3.99 -12.04 -7.47
N ASP A 89 4.50 -12.66 -8.53
CA ASP A 89 3.69 -13.09 -9.66
C ASP A 89 3.04 -14.44 -9.35
N TRP A 90 1.74 -14.40 -9.07
CA TRP A 90 0.96 -15.58 -8.73
C TRP A 90 0.82 -16.60 -9.88
N ARG A 91 1.00 -16.19 -11.14
CA ARG A 91 0.96 -17.11 -12.29
C ARG A 91 2.31 -17.79 -12.49
N LEU A 92 3.38 -17.01 -12.45
CA LEU A 92 4.75 -17.51 -12.66
C LEU A 92 5.40 -18.07 -11.38
N ARG A 93 4.72 -17.92 -10.24
CA ARG A 93 5.15 -18.37 -8.91
C ARG A 93 6.54 -17.87 -8.52
N ARG A 94 6.83 -16.62 -8.82
CA ARG A 94 8.14 -16.00 -8.54
C ARG A 94 8.00 -14.51 -8.32
N PHE A 95 9.00 -13.93 -7.67
CA PHE A 95 9.09 -12.47 -7.56
C PHE A 95 9.42 -11.84 -8.92
N GLY A 96 8.74 -10.73 -9.20
CA GLY A 96 9.02 -9.85 -10.34
C GLY A 96 10.12 -8.83 -10.05
N GLN A 97 10.20 -7.83 -10.93
CA GLN A 97 11.10 -6.69 -10.77
C GLN A 97 10.70 -5.84 -9.56
N PRO A 98 11.67 -5.28 -8.80
CA PRO A 98 11.38 -4.37 -7.71
C PRO A 98 10.54 -3.16 -8.16
N ARG A 99 9.58 -2.76 -7.32
CA ARG A 99 8.76 -1.56 -7.49
C ARG A 99 9.06 -0.59 -6.35
N ALA A 100 9.36 0.65 -6.71
CA ALA A 100 9.61 1.72 -5.75
C ALA A 100 8.30 2.30 -5.19
N LEU A 101 8.36 2.72 -3.94
CA LEU A 101 7.33 3.48 -3.23
C LEU A 101 8.01 4.76 -2.69
N PRO A 102 7.87 5.90 -3.40
CA PRO A 102 8.50 7.17 -3.01
C PRO A 102 7.84 7.80 -1.77
#